data_AF-A0A0D6ALQ4-F1
#
_entry.id   AF-A0A0D6ALQ4-F1
#
_cell.length_a   1.000
_cell.length_b   1.000
_cell.length_c   1.000
_cell.angle_alpha   90.00
_cell.angle_beta   90.00
_cell.angle_gamma   90.00
#
_symmetry.space_group_name_H-M   'P 1'
#
loop_
_entity.id
_entity.type
_entity.pdbx_description
1 polymer ?
#
loop_
_entity_poly.entity_id
_entity_poly.type
_entity_poly.pdbx_seq_one_letter_code
_entity_poly.pdbx_strand_id
1 'polypeptide(L)'
;MTNPKIITSVTSQLKLYTLLSQLKLPKSYLGKIMLVAFIGTHIPLLSLFFYAITVTSLTTDTKIKVLVVALIATLVGTGITLFTLQKLLIPITLTAKSLRQYLETNKIPQLPTKFKDEAGVLMADTQYSIGKLDELIQQLKNYDSLTALPNRLLFHRQLQQLISELPHYQNTLAIMLVDLDGFQNINNIFGHESGDFVLRHVSQKLSQHITKRDILARVSSDEFALVHSVTSVEGLNRPLAKLNTR
;
A
#
# COMPACT_ATOMS: atom_id res chain seq x y z
N MET A 1 10.88 13.04 -14.33
CA MET A 1 11.38 14.43 -14.20
C MET A 1 10.21 15.32 -13.81
N THR A 2 10.11 15.74 -12.55
CA THR A 2 9.02 16.59 -12.05
C THR A 2 9.26 18.06 -12.42
N ASN A 3 8.23 18.73 -12.91
CA ASN A 3 8.30 20.12 -13.38
C ASN A 3 8.71 21.07 -12.23
N PRO A 4 9.80 21.86 -12.35
CA PRO A 4 10.30 22.73 -11.29
C PRO A 4 9.28 23.78 -10.81
N LYS A 5 8.31 24.18 -11.66
CA LYS A 5 7.20 25.07 -11.27
C LYS A 5 6.22 24.43 -10.27
N ILE A 6 6.03 23.11 -10.35
CA ILE A 6 5.12 22.38 -9.44
C ILE A 6 5.75 22.33 -8.05
N ILE A 7 7.04 22.01 -7.96
CA ILE A 7 7.77 21.92 -6.69
C ILE A 7 7.77 23.27 -5.97
N THR A 8 8.05 24.37 -6.68
CA THR A 8 8.02 25.73 -6.08
C THR A 8 6.62 26.13 -5.59
N SER A 9 5.56 25.72 -6.28
CA SER A 9 4.17 25.99 -5.86
C SER A 9 3.80 25.26 -4.57
N VAL A 10 4.18 23.98 -4.42
CA VAL A 10 3.88 23.16 -3.23
C VAL A 10 4.62 23.69 -2.01
N THR A 11 5.90 24.04 -2.15
CA THR A 11 6.68 24.61 -1.03
C THR A 11 6.11 25.95 -0.55
N SER A 12 5.49 26.72 -1.45
CA SER A 12 4.84 27.98 -1.08
C SER A 12 3.59 27.78 -0.20
N GLN A 13 2.82 26.72 -0.44
CA GLN A 13 1.61 26.39 0.31
C GLN A 13 1.93 25.86 1.72
N LEU A 14 3.14 25.31 1.93
CA LEU A 14 3.57 24.73 3.19
C LEU A 14 4.27 25.71 4.13
N LYS A 15 4.45 26.99 3.77
CA LYS A 15 5.19 27.98 4.57
C LYS A 15 4.74 28.04 6.03
N LEU A 16 3.43 28.18 6.29
CA LEU A 16 2.91 28.23 7.67
C LEU A 16 3.18 26.94 8.44
N TYR A 17 3.00 25.78 7.79
CA TYR A 17 3.32 24.49 8.39
C TYR A 17 4.81 24.36 8.73
N THR A 18 5.70 24.80 7.83
CA THR A 18 7.15 24.75 8.07
C THR A 18 7.54 25.60 9.27
N LEU A 19 6.98 26.80 9.41
CA LEU A 19 7.18 27.66 10.58
C LEU A 19 6.69 26.99 11.88
N LEU A 20 5.47 26.47 11.88
CA LEU A 20 4.89 25.78 13.04
C LEU A 20 5.65 24.48 13.37
N SER A 21 6.31 23.86 12.39
CA SER A 21 7.10 22.65 12.60
C SER A 21 8.43 22.87 13.32
N GLN A 22 8.95 24.09 13.29
CA GLN A 22 10.19 24.46 13.98
C GLN A 22 9.98 24.73 15.48
N LEU A 23 8.73 24.88 15.93
CA LEU A 23 8.41 25.06 17.35
C LEU A 23 8.73 23.79 18.15
N LYS A 24 9.40 23.94 19.30
CA LYS A 24 9.78 22.82 20.19
C LYS A 24 8.56 22.05 20.74
N LEU A 25 7.45 22.76 20.95
CA LEU A 25 6.18 22.23 21.43
C LEU A 25 5.04 22.96 20.72
N PRO A 26 3.97 22.27 20.31
CA PRO A 26 3.71 20.82 20.40
C PRO A 26 4.28 20.01 19.21
N LYS A 27 4.72 18.76 19.49
CA LYS A 27 5.38 17.88 18.50
C LYS A 27 4.42 17.28 17.47
N SER A 28 3.18 16.99 17.87
CA SER A 28 2.18 16.38 16.99
C SER A 28 1.50 17.42 16.10
N TYR A 29 1.07 17.00 14.91
CA TYR A 29 0.29 17.87 14.02
C TYR A 29 -1.03 18.32 14.67
N LEU A 30 -1.71 17.40 15.36
CA LEU A 30 -2.88 17.69 16.18
C LEU A 30 -2.57 18.81 17.19
N GLY A 31 -1.48 18.71 17.94
CA GLY A 31 -1.13 19.73 18.92
C GLY A 31 -0.94 21.11 18.28
N LYS A 32 -0.35 21.18 17.09
CA LYS A 32 -0.13 22.47 16.39
C LYS A 32 -1.45 23.13 16.03
N ILE A 33 -2.43 22.35 15.54
CA ILE A 33 -3.78 22.85 15.26
C ILE A 33 -4.46 23.31 16.54
N MET A 34 -4.36 22.52 17.62
CA MET A 34 -4.96 22.86 18.92
C MET A 34 -4.37 24.15 19.50
N LEU A 35 -3.06 24.38 19.34
CA LEU A 35 -2.40 25.61 19.75
C LEU A 35 -2.94 26.82 18.97
N VAL A 36 -3.07 26.71 17.65
CA VAL A 36 -3.61 27.79 16.81
C VAL A 36 -5.06 28.10 17.18
N ALA A 37 -5.89 27.07 17.36
CA ALA A 37 -7.28 27.22 17.79
C ALA A 37 -7.37 27.88 19.18
N PHE A 38 -6.54 27.44 20.13
CA PHE A 38 -6.48 28.01 21.47
C PHE A 38 -6.09 29.50 21.45
N ILE A 39 -5.03 29.87 20.74
CA ILE A 39 -4.61 31.27 20.64
C ILE A 39 -5.73 32.11 19.99
N GLY A 40 -6.33 31.60 18.91
CA GLY A 40 -7.40 32.29 18.19
C GLY A 40 -8.63 32.57 19.06
N THR A 41 -9.06 31.61 19.89
CA THR A 41 -10.24 31.78 20.74
C THR A 41 -10.02 32.72 21.93
N HIS A 42 -8.77 32.94 22.36
CA HIS A 42 -8.47 33.80 23.51
C HIS A 42 -8.24 35.27 23.14
N ILE A 43 -7.96 35.58 21.86
CA ILE A 43 -7.78 36.98 21.41
C ILE A 43 -9.00 37.86 21.77
N PRO A 44 -10.26 37.47 21.49
CA PRO A 44 -11.42 38.28 21.88
C PRO A 44 -11.55 38.47 23.40
N LEU A 45 -11.27 37.43 24.19
CA LEU A 45 -11.33 37.50 25.66
C LEU A 45 -10.27 38.46 26.21
N LEU A 46 -9.03 38.39 25.69
CA LEU A 46 -7.96 39.32 26.06
C LEU A 46 -8.32 40.75 25.65
N SER A 47 -8.86 40.96 24.44
CA SER A 47 -9.33 42.28 24.00
C SER A 47 -10.41 42.84 24.92
N LEU A 48 -11.37 42.01 25.33
CA LEU A 48 -12.43 42.41 26.26
C LEU A 48 -11.87 42.74 27.65
N PHE A 49 -10.89 41.97 28.12
CA PHE A 49 -10.18 42.23 29.37
C PHE A 49 -9.48 43.59 29.37
N PHE A 50 -8.71 43.90 28.33
CA PHE A 50 -8.06 45.21 28.20
C PHE A 50 -9.07 46.36 28.05
N TYR A 51 -10.16 46.14 27.32
CA TYR A 51 -11.24 47.11 27.21
C TYR A 51 -11.90 47.39 28.57
N ALA A 52 -12.19 46.36 29.36
CA ALA A 52 -12.80 46.51 30.69
C ALA A 52 -11.90 47.27 31.68
N ILE A 53 -10.57 47.16 31.54
CA ILE A 53 -9.60 47.92 32.36
C ILE A 53 -9.60 49.41 31.98
N THR A 54 -9.66 49.73 30.69
CA THR A 54 -9.51 51.10 30.18
C THR A 54 -10.77 51.94 30.31
N VAL A 55 -11.97 51.33 30.25
CA VAL A 55 -13.24 52.05 30.36
C VAL A 55 -13.53 52.44 31.81
N THR A 56 -13.61 53.74 32.10
CA THR A 56 -13.92 54.28 33.44
C THR A 56 -15.42 54.41 33.71
N SER A 57 -16.28 54.35 32.70
CA SER A 57 -17.73 54.55 32.82
C SER A 57 -18.50 53.35 33.40
N LEU A 58 -17.88 52.17 33.49
CA LEU A 58 -18.50 50.96 34.03
C LEU A 58 -18.16 50.77 35.51
N THR A 59 -19.14 50.34 36.31
CA THR A 59 -18.89 49.94 37.70
C THR A 59 -18.07 48.66 37.77
N THR A 60 -17.27 48.49 38.83
CA THR A 60 -16.42 47.30 39.03
C THR A 60 -17.23 46.00 39.01
N ASP A 61 -18.45 46.01 39.55
CA ASP A 61 -19.35 44.85 39.54
C ASP A 61 -19.77 44.46 38.10
N THR A 62 -20.14 45.44 37.26
CA THR A 62 -20.50 45.17 35.85
C THR A 62 -19.28 44.67 35.07
N LYS A 63 -18.09 45.24 35.30
CA LYS A 63 -16.84 44.77 34.66
C LYS A 63 -16.57 43.30 34.98
N ILE A 64 -16.66 42.91 36.26
CA ILE A 64 -16.42 41.54 36.71
C ILE A 64 -17.47 40.59 36.09
N LYS A 65 -18.76 40.95 36.12
CA LYS A 65 -19.83 40.12 35.54
C LYS A 65 -19.61 39.85 34.05
N VAL A 66 -19.30 40.88 33.28
CA VAL A 66 -19.01 40.75 31.84
C VAL A 66 -17.81 39.85 31.59
N LEU A 67 -16.71 40.04 32.34
CA LEU A 67 -15.50 39.23 32.18
C LEU A 67 -15.72 37.76 32.57
N VAL A 68 -16.45 37.50 33.66
CA VAL A 68 -16.78 36.13 34.10
C VAL A 68 -17.63 35.42 33.06
N VAL A 69 -18.68 36.07 32.54
CA VAL A 69 -19.53 35.50 31.49
C VAL A 69 -18.72 35.21 30.23
N ALA A 70 -17.87 36.15 29.80
CA ALA A 70 -17.02 35.95 28.63
C ALA A 70 -15.99 34.85 28.82
N LEU A 71 -15.38 34.73 30.01
CA LEU A 71 -14.42 33.68 30.34
C LEU A 71 -15.08 32.30 30.28
N ILE A 72 -16.25 32.14 30.93
CA ILE A 72 -16.98 30.86 30.92
C ILE A 72 -17.38 30.50 29.49
N ALA A 73 -17.95 31.43 28.73
CA ALA A 73 -18.33 31.20 27.33
C ALA A 73 -17.11 30.80 26.46
N THR A 74 -15.98 31.46 26.63
CA THR A 74 -14.75 31.17 25.88
C THR A 74 -14.15 29.82 26.26
N LEU A 75 -14.18 29.46 27.55
CA LEU A 75 -13.64 28.19 28.04
C LEU A 75 -14.49 27.01 27.57
N VAL A 76 -15.82 27.13 27.64
CA VAL A 76 -16.77 26.12 27.12
C VAL A 76 -16.61 25.99 25.60
N GLY A 77 -16.62 27.10 24.87
CA GLY A 77 -16.47 27.10 23.40
C GLY A 77 -15.12 26.51 22.95
N THR A 78 -14.03 26.85 23.65
CA THR A 78 -12.70 26.30 23.38
C THR A 78 -12.67 24.80 23.67
N GLY A 79 -13.24 24.34 24.80
CA GLY A 79 -13.32 22.92 25.14
C GLY A 79 -14.03 22.10 24.05
N ILE A 80 -15.19 22.56 23.59
CA ILE A 80 -15.96 21.91 22.51
C ILE A 80 -15.17 21.91 21.19
N THR A 81 -14.54 23.04 20.85
CA THR A 81 -13.76 23.20 19.61
C THR A 81 -12.57 22.25 19.59
N LEU A 82 -11.78 22.22 20.68
CA LEU A 82 -10.61 21.36 20.80
C LEU A 82 -11.01 19.88 20.75
N PHE A 83 -12.08 19.49 21.45
CA PHE A 83 -12.61 18.12 21.40
C PHE A 83 -13.02 17.72 19.98
N THR A 84 -13.75 18.58 19.28
CA THR A 84 -14.19 18.35 17.90
C THR A 84 -13.00 18.23 16.94
N LEU A 85 -12.02 19.13 17.04
CA LEU A 85 -10.81 19.10 16.21
C LEU A 85 -10.01 17.81 16.41
N GLN A 86 -9.90 17.33 17.65
CA GLN A 86 -9.24 16.06 17.94
C GLN A 86 -9.92 14.89 17.20
N LYS A 87 -11.25 14.86 17.16
CA LYS A 87 -12.00 13.80 16.47
C LYS A 87 -11.89 13.91 14.95
N LEU A 88 -11.95 15.13 14.40
CA LEU A 88 -11.87 15.37 12.95
C LEU A 88 -10.49 15.04 12.36
N LEU A 89 -9.43 15.01 13.17
CA LEU A 89 -8.08 14.66 12.71
C LEU A 89 -7.77 13.16 12.77
N ILE A 90 -8.66 12.34 13.33
CA ILE A 90 -8.49 10.87 13.41
C ILE A 90 -8.25 10.26 12.03
N PRO A 91 -9.04 10.54 10.97
CA PRO A 91 -8.84 9.96 9.64
C PRO A 91 -7.42 10.13 9.09
N ILE A 92 -6.81 11.31 9.27
CA ILE A 92 -5.46 11.61 8.78
C ILE A 92 -4.44 10.73 9.51
N THR A 93 -4.53 10.66 10.85
CA THR A 93 -3.60 9.86 11.65
C THR A 93 -3.75 8.36 11.41
N LEU A 94 -4.99 7.89 11.23
CA LEU A 94 -5.31 6.51 10.92
C LEU A 94 -4.71 6.12 9.57
N THR A 95 -4.94 6.93 8.54
CA THR A 95 -4.38 6.73 7.19
C THR A 95 -2.86 6.63 7.23
N ALA A 96 -2.19 7.59 7.90
CA ALA A 96 -0.74 7.60 8.02
C ALA A 96 -0.19 6.37 8.77
N LYS A 97 -0.87 5.96 9.85
CA LYS A 97 -0.49 4.75 10.60
C LYS A 97 -0.69 3.48 9.78
N SER A 98 -1.80 3.36 9.07
CA SER A 98 -2.10 2.22 8.19
C SER A 98 -1.07 2.07 7.07
N LEU A 99 -0.63 3.17 6.47
CA LEU A 99 0.43 3.13 5.46
C LEU A 99 1.76 2.60 6.05
N ARG A 100 2.18 3.11 7.20
CA ARG A 100 3.40 2.62 7.88
C ARG A 100 3.30 1.13 8.24
N GLN A 101 2.14 0.73 8.76
CA GLN A 101 1.90 -0.66 9.11
C GLN A 101 1.97 -1.59 7.89
N TYR A 102 1.48 -1.17 6.73
CA TYR A 102 1.64 -1.94 5.49
C TYR A 102 3.12 -2.12 5.14
N LEU A 103 3.92 -1.04 5.20
CA LEU A 103 5.35 -1.09 4.89
C LEU A 103 6.14 -2.00 5.85
N GLU A 104 5.74 -2.08 7.13
CA GLU A 104 6.41 -2.92 8.13
C GLU A 104 5.93 -4.38 8.11
N THR A 105 4.64 -4.61 7.89
CA THR A 105 4.02 -5.93 8.11
C THR A 105 3.51 -6.61 6.84
N ASN A 106 3.52 -5.92 5.70
CA ASN A 106 2.88 -6.34 4.43
C ASN A 106 1.39 -6.70 4.59
N LYS A 107 0.71 -6.21 5.63
CA LYS A 107 -0.73 -6.45 5.84
C LYS A 107 -1.53 -5.31 5.24
N ILE A 108 -2.44 -5.66 4.32
CA ILE A 108 -3.35 -4.70 3.70
C ILE A 108 -4.25 -4.10 4.80
N PRO A 109 -4.31 -2.75 4.94
CA PRO A 109 -5.17 -2.12 5.91
C PRO A 109 -6.65 -2.24 5.51
N GLN A 110 -7.55 -1.89 6.42
CA GLN A 110 -8.99 -1.79 6.17
C GLN A 110 -9.46 -0.38 6.54
N LEU A 111 -9.10 0.59 5.71
CA LEU A 111 -9.55 1.96 5.87
C LEU A 111 -11.00 2.11 5.37
N PRO A 112 -11.84 2.91 6.05
CA PRO A 112 -13.19 3.22 5.57
C PRO A 112 -13.17 3.93 4.21
N THR A 113 -14.00 3.48 3.27
CA THR A 113 -14.05 4.00 1.90
C THR A 113 -15.36 4.71 1.54
N LYS A 114 -16.30 4.82 2.49
CA LYS A 114 -17.66 5.32 2.23
C LYS A 114 -17.84 6.82 2.44
N PHE A 115 -16.86 7.47 3.05
CA PHE A 115 -16.92 8.91 3.33
C PHE A 115 -16.65 9.72 2.06
N LYS A 116 -17.34 10.85 1.92
CA LYS A 116 -17.29 11.70 0.71
C LYS A 116 -16.53 13.01 0.90
N ASP A 117 -16.16 13.33 2.14
CA ASP A 117 -15.30 14.47 2.44
C ASP A 117 -13.84 14.19 2.05
N GLU A 118 -12.99 15.21 2.08
CA GLU A 118 -11.60 15.13 1.65
C GLU A 118 -10.80 14.10 2.47
N ALA A 119 -11.10 13.97 3.77
CA ALA A 119 -10.44 12.99 4.63
C ALA A 119 -10.89 11.56 4.30
N GLY A 120 -12.16 11.39 3.94
CA GLY A 120 -12.78 10.18 3.45
C GLY A 120 -12.20 9.72 2.12
N VAL A 121 -12.10 10.63 1.16
CA VAL A 121 -11.46 10.38 -0.14
C VAL A 121 -9.99 10.00 0.05
N LEU A 122 -9.26 10.71 0.92
CA LEU A 122 -7.87 10.36 1.25
C LEU A 122 -7.74 8.92 1.78
N MET A 123 -8.63 8.50 2.69
CA MET A 123 -8.64 7.13 3.21
C MET A 123 -8.95 6.11 2.10
N ALA A 124 -9.94 6.39 1.25
CA ALA A 124 -10.34 5.53 0.15
C ALA A 124 -9.24 5.37 -0.90
N ASP A 125 -8.63 6.48 -1.32
CA ASP A 125 -7.55 6.49 -2.30
C ASP A 125 -6.30 5.80 -1.76
N THR A 126 -5.99 6.00 -0.47
CA THR A 126 -4.87 5.30 0.18
C THR A 126 -5.13 3.80 0.24
N GLN A 127 -6.34 3.38 0.62
CA GLN A 127 -6.74 1.97 0.63
C GLN A 127 -6.60 1.33 -0.75
N TYR A 128 -7.13 2.00 -1.78
CA TYR A 128 -7.06 1.54 -3.15
C TYR A 128 -5.61 1.42 -3.63
N SER A 129 -4.80 2.45 -3.38
CA SER A 129 -3.40 2.50 -3.80
C SER A 129 -2.57 1.39 -3.13
N ILE A 130 -2.73 1.18 -1.82
CA ILE A 130 -2.06 0.08 -1.11
C ILE A 130 -2.52 -1.27 -1.66
N GLY A 131 -3.82 -1.45 -1.89
CA GLY A 131 -4.35 -2.70 -2.46
C GLY A 131 -3.77 -3.00 -3.84
N LYS A 132 -3.67 -1.98 -4.72
CA LYS A 132 -3.11 -2.14 -6.06
C LYS A 132 -1.60 -2.40 -6.02
N LEU A 133 -0.88 -1.70 -5.16
CA LEU A 133 0.56 -1.95 -4.95
C LEU A 133 0.80 -3.37 -4.45
N ASP A 134 -0.01 -3.85 -3.52
CA ASP A 134 0.12 -5.22 -3.01
C ASP A 134 -0.13 -6.25 -4.11
N GLU A 135 -1.18 -6.09 -4.92
CA GLU A 135 -1.46 -6.96 -6.07
C GLU A 135 -0.26 -7.04 -7.03
N LEU A 136 0.34 -5.89 -7.38
CA LEU A 136 1.52 -5.84 -8.24
C LEU A 136 2.74 -6.51 -7.60
N ILE A 137 2.97 -6.26 -6.31
CA ILE A 137 4.04 -6.90 -5.55
C ILE A 137 3.85 -8.41 -5.52
N GLN A 138 2.63 -8.90 -5.31
CA GLN A 138 2.31 -10.32 -5.34
C GLN A 138 2.52 -10.93 -6.73
N GLN A 139 2.16 -10.20 -7.80
CA GLN A 139 2.45 -10.64 -9.16
C GLN A 139 3.97 -10.78 -9.38
N LEU A 140 4.75 -9.76 -9.05
CA LEU A 140 6.21 -9.79 -9.21
C LEU A 140 6.89 -10.84 -8.32
N LYS A 141 6.35 -11.11 -7.12
CA LYS A 141 6.88 -12.12 -6.20
C LYS A 141 6.57 -13.55 -6.63
N ASN A 142 5.49 -13.78 -7.38
CA ASN A 142 4.99 -15.12 -7.67
C ASN A 142 5.14 -15.52 -9.15
N TYR A 143 5.36 -14.57 -10.07
CA TYR A 143 5.48 -14.83 -11.50
C TYR A 143 6.80 -14.33 -12.06
N ASP A 144 7.31 -15.03 -13.06
CA ASP A 144 8.47 -14.62 -13.86
C ASP A 144 8.06 -13.50 -14.82
N SER A 145 8.80 -12.39 -14.82
CA SER A 145 8.46 -11.19 -15.60
C SER A 145 8.58 -11.39 -17.11
N LEU A 146 9.43 -12.32 -17.55
CA LEU A 146 9.67 -12.56 -18.97
C LEU A 146 8.61 -13.47 -19.59
N THR A 147 8.28 -14.56 -18.90
CA THR A 147 7.40 -15.62 -19.43
C THR A 147 5.97 -15.55 -18.90
N ALA A 148 5.71 -14.73 -17.88
CA ALA A 148 4.47 -14.68 -17.11
C ALA A 148 4.04 -16.01 -16.46
N LEU A 149 4.94 -17.01 -16.45
CA LEU A 149 4.72 -18.26 -15.73
C LEU A 149 4.94 -18.07 -14.23
N PRO A 150 4.33 -18.91 -13.38
CA PRO A 150 4.76 -19.08 -12.00
C PRO A 150 6.29 -19.15 -11.89
N ASN A 151 6.85 -18.42 -10.95
CA ASN A 151 8.26 -18.53 -10.64
C ASN A 151 8.50 -19.71 -9.69
N ARG A 152 9.78 -19.97 -9.38
CA ARG A 152 10.19 -21.03 -8.45
C ARG A 152 9.47 -21.00 -7.10
N LEU A 153 9.20 -19.80 -6.57
CA LEU A 153 8.53 -19.65 -5.27
C LEU A 153 7.06 -20.08 -5.34
N LEU A 154 6.32 -19.60 -6.35
CA LEU A 154 4.93 -19.99 -6.54
C LEU A 154 4.80 -21.48 -6.88
N PHE A 155 5.69 -21.99 -7.73
CA PHE A 155 5.78 -23.41 -8.07
C PHE A 155 5.88 -24.30 -6.82
N HIS A 156 6.81 -23.97 -5.93
CA HIS A 156 7.02 -24.74 -4.71
C HIS A 156 5.79 -24.74 -3.80
N ARG A 157 5.16 -23.56 -3.61
CA ARG A 157 3.92 -23.47 -2.82
C ARG A 157 2.78 -24.28 -3.41
N GLN A 158 2.56 -24.17 -4.73
CA GLN A 158 1.50 -24.92 -5.42
C GLN A 158 1.76 -26.42 -5.35
N LEU A 159 3.00 -26.87 -5.56
CA LEU A 159 3.38 -28.27 -5.43
C LEU A 159 3.12 -28.80 -4.01
N GLN A 160 3.50 -28.06 -2.97
CA GLN A 160 3.21 -28.44 -1.58
C GLN A 160 1.71 -28.55 -1.32
N GLN A 161 0.92 -27.60 -1.81
CA GLN A 161 -0.53 -27.63 -1.69
C GLN A 161 -1.11 -28.88 -2.38
N LEU A 162 -0.71 -29.17 -3.62
CA LEU A 162 -1.14 -30.37 -4.33
C LEU A 162 -0.78 -31.63 -3.53
N ILE A 163 0.45 -31.74 -3.03
CA ILE A 163 0.88 -32.90 -2.22
C ILE A 163 -0.01 -33.07 -0.98
N SER A 164 -0.40 -31.97 -0.33
CA SER A 164 -1.27 -32.02 0.86
C SER A 164 -2.74 -32.37 0.56
N GLU A 165 -3.21 -32.07 -0.66
CA GLU A 165 -4.59 -32.32 -1.10
C GLU A 165 -4.79 -33.72 -1.71
N LEU A 166 -3.70 -34.44 -2.02
CA LEU A 166 -3.80 -35.79 -2.59
C LEU A 166 -4.40 -36.76 -1.56
N PRO A 167 -5.54 -37.43 -1.88
CA PRO A 167 -6.01 -38.53 -1.06
C PRO A 167 -4.96 -39.65 -1.05
N HIS A 168 -4.71 -40.22 0.13
CA HIS A 168 -3.58 -41.12 0.42
C HIS A 168 -3.39 -42.36 -0.49
N TYR A 169 -4.32 -42.67 -1.42
CA TYR A 169 -4.31 -43.96 -2.12
C TYR A 169 -4.57 -43.96 -3.63
N GLN A 170 -4.82 -42.84 -4.34
CA GLN A 170 -5.26 -42.94 -5.75
C GLN A 170 -4.68 -41.96 -6.77
N ASN A 171 -3.87 -40.97 -6.39
CA ASN A 171 -3.33 -40.00 -7.35
C ASN A 171 -1.81 -39.95 -7.28
N THR A 172 -1.14 -40.21 -8.41
CA THR A 172 0.30 -40.00 -8.57
C THR A 172 0.55 -38.63 -9.20
N LEU A 173 1.56 -37.90 -8.73
CA LEU A 173 2.06 -36.70 -9.40
C LEU A 173 3.34 -37.03 -10.15
N ALA A 174 3.40 -36.65 -11.42
CA ALA A 174 4.64 -36.60 -12.18
C ALA A 174 5.19 -35.17 -12.13
N ILE A 175 6.47 -35.05 -11.78
CA ILE A 175 7.21 -33.78 -11.86
C ILE A 175 8.24 -33.94 -12.96
N MET A 176 8.21 -33.03 -13.94
CA MET A 176 9.16 -32.97 -15.04
C MET A 176 9.95 -31.68 -14.94
N LEU A 177 11.28 -31.78 -15.05
CA LEU A 177 12.17 -30.65 -15.21
C LEU A 177 12.64 -30.63 -16.66
N VAL A 178 12.52 -29.48 -17.31
CA VAL A 178 12.86 -29.28 -18.72
C VAL A 178 13.93 -28.22 -18.78
N ASP A 179 15.13 -28.60 -19.24
CA ASP A 179 16.24 -27.68 -19.48
C ASP A 179 16.33 -27.38 -20.99
N LEU A 180 16.78 -26.18 -21.35
CA LEU A 180 16.97 -25.77 -22.74
C LEU A 180 18.41 -26.00 -23.19
N ASP A 181 18.64 -27.12 -23.85
CA ASP A 181 19.94 -27.48 -24.40
C ASP A 181 20.54 -26.35 -25.28
N GLY A 182 21.76 -25.93 -24.94
CA GLY A 182 22.50 -24.93 -25.70
C GLY A 182 21.97 -23.49 -25.56
N PHE A 183 21.08 -23.19 -24.61
CA PHE A 183 20.55 -21.85 -24.40
C PHE A 183 21.64 -20.79 -24.20
N GLN A 184 22.71 -21.14 -23.47
CA GLN A 184 23.86 -20.24 -23.28
C GLN A 184 24.55 -19.90 -24.62
N ASN A 185 24.64 -20.84 -25.56
CA ASN A 185 25.22 -20.58 -26.88
C ASN A 185 24.35 -19.59 -27.68
N ILE A 186 23.02 -19.68 -27.56
CA ILE A 186 22.10 -18.72 -28.20
C ILE A 186 22.38 -17.31 -27.67
N ASN A 187 22.47 -17.15 -26.34
CA ASN A 187 22.79 -15.86 -25.73
C ASN A 187 24.15 -15.33 -26.18
N ASN A 188 25.16 -16.19 -26.26
CA ASN A 188 26.53 -15.79 -26.64
C ASN A 188 26.63 -15.36 -28.11
N ILE A 189 25.90 -16.02 -29.02
CA ILE A 189 25.97 -15.75 -30.46
C ILE A 189 25.01 -14.65 -30.90
N PHE A 190 23.78 -14.65 -30.37
CA PHE A 190 22.68 -13.81 -30.84
C PHE A 190 22.21 -12.76 -29.81
N GLY A 191 22.86 -12.70 -28.65
CA GLY A 191 22.53 -11.76 -27.58
C GLY A 191 21.32 -12.18 -26.73
N HIS A 192 21.17 -11.50 -25.59
CA HIS A 192 20.14 -11.79 -24.60
C HIS A 192 18.71 -11.57 -25.09
N GLU A 193 18.45 -10.59 -25.96
CA GLU A 193 17.10 -10.38 -26.51
C GLU A 193 16.61 -11.57 -27.32
N SER A 194 17.52 -12.25 -28.04
CA SER A 194 17.21 -13.47 -28.78
C SER A 194 16.93 -14.64 -27.83
N GLY A 195 17.71 -14.77 -26.75
CA GLY A 195 17.42 -15.73 -25.68
C GLY A 195 16.06 -15.49 -25.03
N ASP A 196 15.73 -14.24 -24.76
CA ASP A 196 14.43 -13.84 -24.21
C ASP A 196 13.26 -14.22 -25.15
N PHE A 197 13.45 -14.07 -26.46
CA PHE A 197 12.47 -14.53 -27.44
C PHE A 197 12.27 -16.05 -27.41
N VAL A 198 13.37 -16.82 -27.34
CA VAL A 198 13.31 -18.29 -27.22
C VAL A 198 12.55 -18.70 -25.96
N LEU A 199 12.87 -18.11 -24.81
CA LEU A 199 12.20 -18.41 -23.54
C LEU A 199 10.70 -18.12 -23.59
N ARG A 200 10.28 -16.99 -24.18
CA ARG A 200 8.85 -16.69 -24.39
C ARG A 200 8.18 -17.67 -25.34
N HIS A 201 8.87 -18.08 -26.40
CA HIS A 201 8.31 -19.04 -27.35
C HIS A 201 8.12 -20.42 -26.73
N VAL A 202 9.14 -20.89 -26.00
CA VAL A 202 9.09 -22.16 -25.26
C VAL A 202 7.99 -22.11 -24.20
N SER A 203 7.89 -21.05 -23.40
CA SER A 203 6.86 -20.94 -22.37
C SER A 203 5.45 -21.02 -22.98
N GLN A 204 5.22 -20.38 -24.12
CA GLN A 204 3.94 -20.45 -24.84
C GLN A 204 3.67 -21.85 -25.39
N LYS A 205 4.67 -22.50 -26.00
CA LYS A 205 4.57 -23.87 -26.52
C LYS A 205 4.25 -24.87 -25.41
N LEU A 206 4.95 -24.82 -24.28
CA LEU A 206 4.67 -25.66 -23.12
C LEU A 206 3.25 -25.40 -22.59
N SER A 207 2.85 -24.12 -22.47
CA SER A 207 1.52 -23.73 -21.96
C SER A 207 0.36 -24.25 -22.82
N GLN A 208 0.56 -24.49 -24.12
CA GLN A 208 -0.46 -25.05 -25.02
C GLN A 208 -0.70 -26.56 -24.80
N HIS A 209 0.25 -27.26 -24.18
CA HIS A 209 0.21 -28.72 -24.02
C HIS A 209 -0.21 -29.18 -22.62
N ILE A 210 -0.47 -28.23 -21.73
CA ILE A 210 -0.87 -28.49 -20.34
C ILE A 210 -2.35 -28.15 -20.14
N THR A 211 -2.96 -28.78 -19.14
CA THR A 211 -4.34 -28.51 -18.72
C THR A 211 -4.38 -27.54 -17.53
N LYS A 212 -5.56 -27.02 -17.18
CA LYS A 212 -5.73 -26.14 -16.00
C LYS A 212 -5.39 -26.79 -14.66
N ARG A 213 -5.25 -28.11 -14.63
CA ARG A 213 -4.88 -28.88 -13.42
C ARG A 213 -3.37 -29.07 -13.28
N ASP A 214 -2.62 -28.74 -14.33
CA ASP A 214 -1.18 -28.87 -14.35
C ASP A 214 -0.52 -27.57 -13.88
N ILE A 215 0.67 -27.67 -13.32
CA ILE A 215 1.46 -26.51 -12.91
C ILE A 215 2.65 -26.43 -13.84
N LEU A 216 2.78 -25.33 -14.58
CA LEU A 216 3.97 -25.01 -15.34
C LEU A 216 4.63 -23.78 -14.72
N ALA A 217 5.94 -23.83 -14.51
CA ALA A 217 6.70 -22.74 -13.91
C ALA A 217 8.05 -22.57 -14.61
N ARG A 218 8.60 -21.36 -14.56
CA ARG A 218 10.02 -21.13 -14.85
C ARG A 218 10.77 -21.07 -13.52
N VAL A 219 11.71 -22.00 -13.33
CA VAL A 219 12.38 -22.19 -12.04
C VAL A 219 13.82 -21.67 -12.02
N SER A 220 14.44 -21.52 -13.20
CA SER A 220 15.79 -20.97 -13.40
C SER A 220 15.86 -20.11 -14.68
N SER A 221 17.08 -19.75 -15.12
CA SER A 221 17.33 -19.00 -16.36
C SER A 221 16.76 -19.66 -17.61
N ASP A 222 16.91 -20.98 -17.70
CA ASP A 222 16.61 -21.83 -18.86
C ASP A 222 15.75 -23.05 -18.49
N GLU A 223 15.54 -23.28 -17.19
CA GLU A 223 14.78 -24.43 -16.70
C GLU A 223 13.30 -24.10 -16.46
N PHE A 224 12.45 -25.02 -16.92
CA PHE A 224 11.02 -25.05 -16.65
C PHE A 224 10.67 -26.29 -15.83
N ALA A 225 9.69 -26.15 -14.94
CA ALA A 225 9.17 -27.27 -14.16
C ALA A 225 7.68 -27.46 -14.45
N LEU A 226 7.28 -28.71 -14.65
CA LEU A 226 5.90 -29.12 -14.93
C LEU A 226 5.45 -30.17 -13.91
N VAL A 227 4.28 -29.96 -13.30
CA VAL A 227 3.58 -30.96 -12.50
C VAL A 227 2.33 -31.41 -13.24
N HIS A 228 2.18 -32.71 -13.42
CA HIS A 228 1.02 -33.34 -14.05
C HIS A 228 0.45 -34.42 -13.14
N SER A 229 -0.87 -34.46 -12.98
CA SER A 229 -1.53 -35.55 -12.27
C SER A 229 -1.69 -36.74 -13.19
N VAL A 230 -1.18 -37.90 -12.78
CA VAL A 230 -1.20 -39.13 -13.57
C VAL A 230 -1.94 -40.22 -12.82
N THR A 231 -2.77 -40.97 -13.54
CA THR A 231 -3.53 -42.11 -13.01
C THR A 231 -2.77 -43.45 -13.07
N SER A 232 -1.70 -43.55 -13.85
CA SER A 232 -0.76 -44.69 -13.86
C SER A 232 0.59 -44.30 -14.50
N VAL A 233 1.68 -45.01 -14.17
CA VAL A 233 3.03 -44.73 -14.69
C VAL A 233 3.10 -44.85 -16.23
N GLU A 234 2.26 -45.69 -16.86
CA GLU A 234 2.16 -45.82 -18.32
C GLU A 234 1.61 -44.56 -19.01
N GLY A 235 0.91 -43.69 -18.27
CA GLY A 235 0.40 -42.41 -18.75
C GLY A 235 1.47 -41.33 -18.98
N LEU A 236 2.69 -41.49 -18.42
CA LEU A 236 3.79 -40.52 -18.57
C LEU A 236 4.34 -40.43 -20.00
N ASN A 237 4.12 -41.44 -20.84
CA ASN A 237 4.66 -41.44 -22.21
C ASN A 237 3.91 -40.49 -23.17
N ARG A 238 2.69 -40.05 -22.84
CA ARG A 238 1.92 -39.13 -23.69
C ARG A 238 2.40 -37.67 -23.63
N PRO A 239 2.71 -37.07 -22.46
CA PRO A 239 3.29 -35.73 -22.39
C PRO A 239 4.70 -35.67 -22.98
N LEU A 240 5.56 -36.65 -22.68
CA LEU A 240 6.96 -36.68 -23.12
C LEU A 240 7.11 -36.80 -24.64
N ALA A 241 6.27 -37.59 -25.32
CA ALA A 241 6.30 -37.73 -26.77
C ALA A 241 5.91 -36.45 -27.54
N LYS A 242 5.09 -35.57 -26.93
CA LYS A 242 4.66 -34.31 -27.54
C LYS A 242 5.66 -33.16 -27.34
N LEU A 243 6.52 -33.25 -26.32
CA LEU A 243 7.56 -32.26 -26.06
C LEU A 243 8.82 -32.48 -26.90
N ASN A 244 9.10 -33.73 -27.27
CA ASN A 244 10.26 -34.12 -28.10
C ASN A 244 10.04 -34.02 -29.62
N THR A 245 8.93 -33.43 -30.08
CA THR A 245 8.63 -33.35 -31.52
C THR A 245 9.00 -32.00 -32.14
N ARG A 246 10.25 -31.96 -32.64
CA ARG A 246 10.87 -31.06 -33.64
C ARG A 246 10.98 -29.56 -33.33
#